data_AF-A0A0J7NSV5-F1
#
_entry.id   AF-A0A0J7NSV5-F1
#
_cell.length_a   1.000
_cell.length_b   1.000
_cell.length_c   1.000
_cell.angle_alpha   90.00
_cell.angle_beta   90.00
_cell.angle_gamma   90.00
#
_symmetry.space_group_name_H-M   'P 1'
#
loop_
_entity.id
_entity.type
_entity.pdbx_description
1 polymer ?
#
loop_
_entity_poly.entity_id
_entity_poly.type
_entity_poly.pdbx_seq_one_letter_code
_entity_poly.pdbx_strand_id
1 'polypeptide(L)'
;MMSNIAGNRIGIPLKEIVSAIHKFADISLAASWDNVGLLIEPTEPKIVSCILLTNDLTEDVMDEAIELKTDLIITYHPLIFAPLKSITTQSWKVL
;
A
#
# COMPACT_ATOMS: atom_id res chain seq x y z
N MET A 1 -0.46 8.23 27.35
CA MET A 1 -1.24 9.45 27.00
C MET A 1 -1.18 9.58 25.48
N MET A 2 -2.04 8.87 24.76
CA MET A 2 -2.05 8.94 23.29
C MET A 2 -3.10 9.98 22.90
N SER A 3 -2.64 11.12 22.43
CA SER A 3 -3.50 12.21 21.96
C SER A 3 -4.38 11.68 20.84
N ASN A 4 -5.68 11.83 21.04
CA ASN A 4 -6.72 11.55 20.07
C ASN A 4 -6.55 12.47 18.84
N ILE A 5 -5.76 12.06 17.86
CA ILE A 5 -5.71 12.68 16.52
C ILE A 5 -6.87 12.10 15.70
N ALA A 6 -8.09 12.22 16.22
CA ALA A 6 -9.30 12.11 15.42
C ALA A 6 -9.78 13.52 15.04
N GLY A 7 -8.85 14.37 14.61
CA GLY A 7 -9.19 15.53 13.79
C GLY A 7 -9.77 14.99 12.48
N ASN A 8 -10.83 15.62 11.99
CA ASN A 8 -11.49 15.28 10.73
C ASN A 8 -10.44 15.11 9.61
N ARG A 9 -10.02 13.87 9.30
CA ARG A 9 -8.95 13.62 8.35
C ARG A 9 -9.53 13.79 6.95
N ILE A 10 -9.25 14.95 6.34
CA ILE A 10 -9.59 15.20 4.95
C ILE A 10 -8.76 14.22 4.10
N GLY A 11 -9.42 13.29 3.43
CA GLY A 11 -8.81 12.36 2.50
C GLY A 11 -9.08 12.72 1.05
N ILE A 12 -8.37 12.06 0.15
CA ILE A 12 -8.57 12.20 -1.30
C ILE A 12 -8.79 10.82 -1.93
N PRO A 13 -9.42 10.73 -3.12
CA PRO A 13 -9.62 9.45 -3.81
C PRO A 13 -8.31 8.73 -4.13
N LEU A 14 -8.27 7.40 -3.95
CA LEU A 14 -7.10 6.57 -4.27
C LEU A 14 -6.51 6.84 -5.67
N LYS A 15 -7.38 6.99 -6.69
CA LYS A 15 -6.98 7.30 -8.07
C LYS A 15 -6.13 8.57 -8.19
N GLU A 16 -6.39 9.58 -7.36
CA GLU A 16 -5.65 10.85 -7.39
C GLU A 16 -4.27 10.67 -6.78
N ILE A 17 -4.15 9.85 -5.73
CA ILE A 17 -2.87 9.49 -5.12
C ILE A 17 -2.02 8.68 -6.10
N VAL A 18 -2.58 7.63 -6.72
CA VAL A 18 -1.87 6.81 -7.71
C VAL A 18 -1.40 7.68 -8.89
N SER A 19 -2.25 8.58 -9.38
CA SER A 19 -1.87 9.53 -10.43
C SER A 19 -0.72 10.46 -10.00
N ALA A 20 -0.74 10.95 -8.76
CA ALA A 20 0.33 11.78 -8.23
C ALA A 20 1.65 11.00 -8.10
N ILE A 21 1.60 9.76 -7.61
CA ILE A 21 2.77 8.88 -7.51
C ILE A 21 3.35 8.59 -8.88
N HIS A 22 2.53 8.22 -9.88
CA HIS A 22 3.02 7.96 -11.24
C HIS A 22 3.66 9.20 -11.90
N LYS A 23 3.22 10.42 -11.54
CA LYS A 23 3.86 11.66 -12.01
C LYS A 23 5.21 11.90 -11.35
N PHE A 24 5.35 11.52 -10.08
CA PHE A 24 6.60 11.67 -9.33
C PHE A 24 7.61 10.56 -9.68
N ALA A 25 7.14 9.33 -9.80
CA ALA A 25 7.89 8.14 -10.13
C ALA A 25 7.19 7.43 -11.31
N ASP A 26 7.63 7.75 -12.52
CA ASP A 26 7.07 7.15 -13.73
C ASP A 26 7.38 5.65 -13.77
N ILE A 27 6.31 4.84 -13.81
CA ILE A 27 6.39 3.38 -13.87
C ILE A 27 7.12 2.88 -15.13
N SER A 28 7.22 3.71 -16.18
CA SER A 28 7.98 3.37 -17.39
C SER A 28 9.49 3.23 -17.15
N LEU A 29 9.99 3.77 -16.02
CA LEU A 29 11.38 3.65 -15.60
C LEU A 29 11.68 2.35 -14.86
N ALA A 30 10.65 1.58 -14.49
CA ALA A 30 10.82 0.30 -13.83
C ALA A 30 11.46 -0.72 -14.78
N ALA A 31 12.32 -1.58 -14.22
CA ALA A 31 12.92 -2.65 -14.99
C ALA A 31 11.85 -3.70 -15.39
N SER A 32 12.09 -4.44 -16.46
CA SER A 32 11.12 -5.42 -16.97
C SER A 32 10.79 -6.57 -16.01
N TRP A 33 11.60 -6.76 -14.98
CA TRP A 33 11.41 -7.78 -13.94
C TRP A 33 10.67 -7.24 -12.71
N ASP A 34 10.43 -5.93 -12.65
CA ASP A 34 9.81 -5.28 -11.51
C ASP A 34 8.28 -5.36 -11.59
N ASN A 35 7.62 -5.48 -10.45
CA ASN A 35 6.16 -5.49 -10.37
C ASN A 35 5.69 -4.26 -9.58
N VAL A 36 5.60 -3.13 -10.27
CA VAL A 36 5.31 -1.81 -9.68
C VAL A 36 3.90 -1.32 -9.99
N GLY A 37 3.47 -0.29 -9.26
CA GLY A 37 2.16 0.34 -9.41
C GLY A 37 1.18 -0.09 -8.33
N LEU A 38 -0.12 -0.04 -8.64
CA LEU A 38 -1.17 -0.47 -7.71
C LEU A 38 -1.31 -1.99 -7.77
N LEU A 39 -0.76 -2.69 -6.77
CA LEU A 39 -0.75 -4.17 -6.73
C LEU A 39 -2.03 -4.79 -6.18
N ILE A 40 -2.72 -4.10 -5.26
CA ILE A 40 -3.97 -4.55 -4.66
C ILE A 40 -4.93 -3.36 -4.63
N GLU A 41 -6.02 -3.46 -5.39
CA GLU A 41 -7.07 -2.44 -5.45
C GLU A 41 -8.25 -2.84 -4.56
N PRO A 42 -8.83 -1.90 -3.78
CA PRO A 42 -10.05 -2.18 -3.03
C PRO A 42 -11.24 -2.42 -3.96
N THR A 43 -12.18 -3.27 -3.54
CA THR A 43 -13.40 -3.55 -4.32
C THR A 43 -14.28 -2.31 -4.52
N GLU A 44 -14.27 -1.40 -3.54
CA GLU A 44 -15.05 -0.16 -3.56
C GLU A 44 -14.13 1.06 -3.63
N PRO A 45 -14.59 2.18 -4.24
CA PRO A 45 -13.85 3.43 -4.23
C PRO A 45 -13.44 3.86 -2.82
N LYS A 46 -12.13 4.05 -2.60
CA LYS A 46 -11.56 4.38 -1.29
C LYS A 46 -11.12 5.84 -1.25
N ILE A 47 -11.57 6.55 -0.21
CA ILE A 47 -10.99 7.83 0.22
C ILE A 47 -9.84 7.49 1.18
N VAL A 48 -8.66 8.02 0.87
CA VAL A 48 -7.42 7.74 1.62
C VAL A 48 -7.05 8.98 2.40
N SER A 49 -6.96 8.82 3.72
CA SER A 49 -6.67 9.90 4.67
C SER A 49 -5.41 9.64 5.49
N CYS A 50 -4.94 8.39 5.51
CA CYS A 50 -3.74 7.95 6.19
C CYS A 50 -2.95 7.00 5.28
N ILE A 51 -1.68 7.31 5.04
CA ILE A 51 -0.77 6.54 4.21
C ILE A 51 0.41 6.10 5.06
N LEU A 52 0.75 4.80 5.03
CA LEU A 52 1.99 4.28 5.58
C LEU A 52 3.00 4.09 4.44
N LEU A 53 4.19 4.65 4.59
CA LEU A 53 5.33 4.43 3.69
C LEU A 53 6.31 3.47 4.36
N THR A 54 6.73 2.43 3.66
CA THR A 54 7.74 1.48 4.17
C THR A 54 8.64 0.97 3.04
N ASN A 55 9.81 0.44 3.38
CA ASN A 55 10.60 -0.32 2.42
C ASN A 55 10.01 -1.71 2.19
N ASP A 56 9.71 -2.42 3.29
CA ASP A 56 9.23 -3.79 3.31
C ASP A 56 7.94 -3.89 4.13
N LEU A 57 6.96 -4.64 3.62
CA LEU A 57 5.76 -5.00 4.40
C LEU A 57 6.01 -6.35 5.08
N THR A 58 6.59 -6.27 6.28
CA THR A 58 6.73 -7.40 7.22
C THR A 58 5.44 -7.54 8.06
N GLU A 59 5.36 -8.60 8.88
CA GLU A 59 4.23 -8.76 9.82
C GLU A 59 4.19 -7.61 10.85
N ASP A 60 5.32 -7.25 11.44
CA ASP A 60 5.41 -6.13 12.38
C ASP A 60 4.95 -4.79 11.76
N VAL A 61 5.30 -4.54 10.49
CA VAL A 61 4.86 -3.33 9.76
C VAL A 61 3.38 -3.39 9.40
N MET A 62 2.84 -4.59 9.16
CA MET A 62 1.40 -4.77 9.00
C MET A 62 0.65 -4.47 10.31
N ASP A 63 1.16 -4.94 11.44
CA ASP A 63 0.59 -4.63 12.76
C ASP A 63 0.60 -3.12 13.03
N GLU A 64 1.72 -2.44 12.71
CA GLU A 64 1.79 -0.97 12.74
C GLU A 64 0.72 -0.31 11.86
N ALA A 65 0.55 -0.79 10.61
CA ALA A 65 -0.45 -0.25 9.70
C ALA A 65 -1.89 -0.38 10.25
N ILE A 66 -2.19 -1.50 10.91
CA ILE A 66 -3.47 -1.77 11.56
C ILE A 66 -3.68 -0.82 12.74
N GLU A 67 -2.67 -0.67 13.60
CA GLU A 67 -2.72 0.24 14.75
C GLU A 67 -2.93 1.70 14.34
N LEU A 68 -2.25 2.14 13.28
CA LEU A 68 -2.37 3.47 12.70
C LEU A 68 -3.70 3.70 11.95
N LYS A 69 -4.45 2.63 11.69
CA LYS A 69 -5.66 2.62 10.86
C LYS A 69 -5.38 3.25 9.49
N THR A 70 -4.29 2.79 8.88
CA THR A 70 -3.84 3.23 7.57
C THR A 70 -4.87 2.86 6.49
N ASP A 71 -5.11 3.76 5.54
CA ASP A 71 -6.00 3.53 4.40
C ASP A 71 -5.25 2.99 3.17
N LEU A 72 -3.95 3.29 3.05
CA LEU A 72 -3.08 2.88 1.94
C LEU A 72 -1.66 2.63 2.44
N ILE A 73 -1.07 1.50 2.06
CA ILE A 73 0.34 1.18 2.29
C ILE A 73 1.08 1.34 0.97
N ILE A 74 2.20 2.06 0.96
CA ILE A 74 3.10 2.18 -0.19
C ILE A 74 4.44 1.59 0.23
N THR A 75 4.91 0.59 -0.52
CA THR A 75 6.13 -0.15 -0.23
C THR A 75 7.17 0.09 -1.33
N TYR A 76 8.45 0.14 -0.98
CA TYR A 76 9.52 0.16 -1.98
C TYR A 76 9.68 -1.22 -2.64
N HIS A 77 9.81 -2.28 -1.83
CA HIS A 77 9.82 -3.64 -2.33
C HIS A 77 8.38 -4.09 -2.61
N PRO A 78 8.08 -4.62 -3.80
CA PRO A 78 6.72 -5.00 -4.17
C PRO A 78 6.27 -6.22 -3.36
N LEU A 79 5.08 -6.11 -2.76
CA LEU A 79 4.50 -7.19 -1.95
C LEU A 79 4.27 -8.47 -2.75
N ILE A 80 3.78 -8.31 -3.98
CA ILE A 80 3.62 -9.37 -4.97
C ILE A 80 4.79 -9.22 -5.93
N PHE A 81 5.93 -9.85 -5.65
CA PHE A 81 7.08 -9.79 -6.56
C PHE A 81 6.98 -10.81 -7.70
N ALA A 82 6.46 -12.00 -7.41
CA ALA A 82 6.22 -13.07 -8.37
C ALA A 82 4.72 -13.42 -8.46
N PRO A 83 4.25 -13.98 -9.59
CA PRO A 83 2.87 -14.42 -9.73
C PRO A 83 2.45 -15.42 -8.64
N LEU A 84 1.36 -15.11 -7.94
CA LEU A 84 0.81 -15.98 -6.90
C LEU A 84 0.05 -17.15 -7.55
N LYS A 85 0.36 -18.39 -7.13
CA LYS A 85 -0.36 -19.60 -7.57
C LYS A 85 -1.64 -19.84 -6.78
N SER A 86 -1.65 -19.43 -5.51
CA SER A 86 -2.80 -19.53 -4.60
C SER A 86 -2.67 -18.50 -3.48
N ILE A 87 -3.79 -18.10 -2.90
CA ILE A 87 -3.86 -17.27 -1.70
C ILE A 87 -4.70 -18.02 -0.69
N THR A 88 -4.11 -18.36 0.45
CA THR A 88 -4.80 -19.11 1.52
C THR A 88 -4.54 -18.44 2.87
N THR A 89 -5.31 -18.82 3.88
CA THR A 89 -5.07 -18.37 5.26
C THR A 89 -3.75 -18.88 5.85
N GLN A 90 -3.12 -19.89 5.23
CA GLN A 90 -1.88 -20.49 5.71
C GLN A 90 -0.63 -19.89 5.06
N SER A 91 -0.76 -19.36 3.84
CA SER A 91 0.37 -18.83 3.08
C SER A 91 -0.13 -17.82 2.06
N TRP A 92 0.49 -16.64 2.10
CA TRP A 92 0.21 -15.51 1.23
C TRP A 92 1.48 -14.83 0.69
N LYS A 93 2.64 -15.03 1.33
CA LYS A 93 3.95 -14.50 0.92
C LYS A 93 4.82 -15.63 0.39
N VAL A 94 5.15 -15.59 -0.90
CA VAL A 94 6.17 -16.46 -1.49
C VAL A 94 7.46 -15.64 -1.48
N LEU A 95 8.40 -15.99 -0.59
CA LEU A 95 9.77 -15.47 -0.67
C LEU A 95 10.47 -16.05 -1.91
#